data_AF-A0A1V5K752-F1
#
_entry.id   AF-A0A1V5K752-F1
#
_cell.length_a   1.000
_cell.length_b   1.000
_cell.length_c   1.000
_cell.angle_alpha   90.00
_cell.angle_beta   90.00
_cell.angle_gamma   90.00
#
_symmetry.space_group_name_H-M   'P 1'
#
loop_
_entity.id
_entity.type
_entity.pdbx_description
1 polymer ?
#
loop_
_entity_poly.entity_id
_entity_poly.type
_entity_poly.pdbx_seq_one_letter_code
_entity_poly.pdbx_strand_id
1 'polypeptide(L)'
;MNDPLTAWDFKSWIPDIVVINIGTNDFSTQPVPSKELFEKAYLSLLKTVRGYYPQAEIFCVTGPVTDAPLSGYVKNTLKTFKDKKTHFASLSPVPQELMGCDWHPNAEANRKMAEELVKQINSVMQKHP
;
A
#
# COMPACT_ATOMS: atom_id res chain seq x y z
N MET A 1 -4.96 -5.65 -27.14
CA MET A 1 -4.20 -6.35 -26.08
C MET A 1 -2.87 -5.66 -25.94
N ASN A 2 -2.42 -5.34 -24.72
CA ASN A 2 -1.11 -4.76 -24.49
C ASN A 2 -0.04 -5.86 -24.61
N ASP A 3 1.02 -5.59 -25.35
CA ASP A 3 2.21 -6.44 -25.38
C ASP A 3 2.94 -6.32 -24.02
N PRO A 4 3.13 -7.42 -23.26
CA PRO A 4 3.78 -7.39 -21.96
C PRO A 4 5.25 -6.91 -22.00
N LEU A 5 5.84 -6.81 -23.19
CA LEU A 5 7.20 -6.27 -23.38
C LEU A 5 7.23 -4.76 -23.59
N THR A 6 6.09 -4.10 -23.79
CA THR A 6 6.04 -2.65 -23.96
C THR A 6 6.15 -1.97 -22.59
N ALA A 7 7.20 -1.17 -22.39
CA ALA A 7 7.38 -0.39 -21.18
C ALA A 7 6.22 0.61 -21.00
N TRP A 8 5.68 0.71 -19.79
CA TRP A 8 4.66 1.70 -19.46
C TRP A 8 5.21 3.13 -19.59
N ASP A 9 4.49 3.99 -20.33
CA ASP A 9 4.78 5.42 -20.34
C ASP A 9 4.15 6.09 -19.12
N PHE A 10 4.97 6.33 -18.09
CA PHE A 10 4.58 6.99 -16.85
C PHE A 10 4.09 8.43 -17.02
N LYS A 11 4.29 9.06 -18.20
CA LYS A 11 3.77 10.39 -18.49
C LYS A 11 2.36 10.38 -19.10
N SER A 12 1.90 9.22 -19.58
CA SER A 12 0.59 9.08 -20.21
C SER A 12 -0.57 9.28 -19.21
N TRP A 13 -0.32 9.03 -17.92
CA TRP A 13 -1.27 9.27 -16.84
C TRP A 13 -0.53 9.56 -15.54
N ILE A 14 -0.83 10.71 -14.92
CA ILE A 14 -0.21 11.16 -13.67
C ILE A 14 -1.25 11.11 -12.54
N PRO A 15 -1.08 10.24 -11.53
CA PRO A 15 -1.98 10.20 -10.38
C PRO A 15 -1.74 11.37 -9.43
N ASP A 16 -2.83 11.85 -8.81
CA ASP A 16 -2.75 12.66 -7.59
C ASP A 16 -2.36 11.80 -6.36
N ILE A 17 -2.82 10.55 -6.34
CA ILE A 17 -2.65 9.62 -5.22
C ILE A 17 -2.18 8.26 -5.73
N VAL A 18 -1.18 7.69 -5.07
CA VAL A 18 -0.76 6.29 -5.25
C VAL A 18 -1.05 5.53 -3.96
N VAL A 19 -1.80 4.44 -4.06
CA VAL A 19 -2.08 3.53 -2.95
C VAL A 19 -1.24 2.28 -3.13
N ILE A 20 -0.40 1.96 -2.14
CA ILE A 20 0.44 0.76 -2.11
C ILE A 20 -0.09 -0.14 -0.99
N ASN A 21 -0.77 -1.23 -1.35
CA ASN A 21 -1.21 -2.27 -0.43
C ASN A 21 -0.53 -3.59 -0.80
N ILE A 22 0.74 -3.73 -0.43
CA ILE A 22 1.55 -4.93 -0.69
C ILE A 22 2.28 -5.33 0.60
N GLY A 23 2.55 -6.62 0.75
CA GLY A 23 3.23 -7.17 1.92
C GLY A 23 2.60 -8.45 2.43
N THR A 24 1.30 -8.68 2.21
CA THR A 24 0.61 -9.89 2.69
C THR A 24 1.33 -11.17 2.25
N ASN A 25 1.73 -11.26 0.97
CA ASN A 25 2.37 -12.46 0.45
C ASN A 25 3.77 -12.69 1.04
N ASP A 26 4.53 -11.63 1.29
CA ASP A 26 5.85 -11.70 1.94
C ASP A 26 5.79 -12.38 3.32
N PHE A 27 4.65 -12.28 4.01
CA PHE A 27 4.43 -12.85 5.34
C PHE A 27 3.42 -14.01 5.37
N SER A 28 2.88 -14.42 4.21
CA SER A 28 1.86 -15.48 4.11
C SER A 28 2.44 -16.89 4.18
N THR A 29 3.69 -17.07 3.74
CA THR A 29 4.36 -18.37 3.64
C THR A 29 5.82 -18.28 4.06
N GLN A 30 6.40 -19.40 4.48
CA GLN A 30 7.84 -19.47 4.76
C GLN A 30 8.67 -19.63 3.47
N PRO A 31 9.91 -19.12 3.43
CA PRO A 31 10.55 -18.31 4.46
C PRO A 31 10.03 -16.87 4.46
N VAL A 32 9.75 -16.32 5.65
CA VAL A 32 9.48 -14.88 5.80
C VAL A 32 10.77 -14.07 5.63
N PRO A 33 10.74 -12.89 4.97
CA PRO A 33 11.94 -12.07 4.82
C PRO A 33 12.40 -11.50 6.17
N SER A 34 13.70 -11.22 6.29
CA SER A 34 14.17 -10.42 7.42
C SER A 34 13.58 -9.00 7.37
N LYS A 35 13.49 -8.36 8.53
CA LYS A 35 13.09 -6.96 8.65
C LYS A 35 13.88 -6.06 7.69
N GLU A 36 15.19 -6.20 7.66
CA GLU A 36 16.11 -5.35 6.88
C GLU A 36 15.90 -5.56 5.38
N LEU A 37 15.65 -6.81 4.95
CA LEU A 37 15.38 -7.13 3.55
C LEU A 37 14.06 -6.49 3.10
N PHE A 38 13.01 -6.65 3.90
CA PHE A 38 11.69 -6.09 3.60
C PHE A 38 11.75 -4.55 3.56
N GLU A 39 12.27 -3.91 4.62
CA GLU A 39 12.36 -2.44 4.70
C GLU A 39 13.21 -1.85 3.56
N LYS A 40 14.29 -2.53 3.14
CA LYS A 40 15.10 -2.13 1.98
C LYS A 40 14.33 -2.23 0.66
N ALA A 41 13.61 -3.33 0.43
CA ALA A 41 12.83 -3.54 -0.78
C ALA A 41 11.67 -2.53 -0.87
N TYR A 42 10.95 -2.33 0.22
CA TYR A 42 9.86 -1.37 0.30
C TYR A 42 10.35 0.08 0.10
N LEU A 43 11.51 0.45 0.65
CA LEU A 43 12.14 1.75 0.40
C LEU A 43 12.49 1.93 -1.08
N SER A 44 12.96 0.87 -1.75
CA SER A 44 13.24 0.89 -3.19
C SER A 44 11.98 1.12 -4.02
N LEU A 45 10.87 0.47 -3.64
CA LEU A 45 9.56 0.71 -4.26
C LEU A 45 9.13 2.17 -4.10
N LEU A 46 9.21 2.73 -2.89
CA LEU A 46 8.85 4.14 -2.64
C LEU A 46 9.69 5.12 -3.46
N LYS A 47 11.01 4.89 -3.54
CA LYS A 47 11.90 5.70 -4.38
C LYS A 47 11.53 5.62 -5.86
N THR A 48 11.17 4.44 -6.33
CA THR A 48 10.74 4.22 -7.72
C THR A 48 9.44 4.98 -8.02
N VAL A 49 8.42 4.81 -7.18
CA VAL A 49 7.12 5.50 -7.31
C VAL A 49 7.31 7.02 -7.25
N ARG A 50 8.09 7.52 -6.27
CA ARG A 50 8.38 8.96 -6.14
C ARG A 50 9.15 9.51 -7.34
N GLY A 51 10.03 8.72 -7.95
CA GLY A 51 10.78 9.09 -9.15
C GLY A 51 9.87 9.32 -10.37
N TYR A 52 8.85 8.47 -10.54
CA TYR A 52 7.87 8.62 -11.63
C TYR A 52 6.78 9.65 -11.32
N TYR A 53 6.36 9.76 -10.07
CA TYR A 53 5.29 10.65 -9.63
C TYR A 53 5.76 11.60 -8.52
N PRO A 54 6.53 12.66 -8.84
CA PRO A 54 7.11 13.55 -7.85
C PRO A 54 6.08 14.30 -6.99
N GLN A 55 4.86 14.49 -7.50
CA GLN A 55 3.82 15.28 -6.84
C GLN A 55 2.76 14.44 -6.12
N ALA A 56 2.67 13.14 -6.40
CA ALA A 56 1.61 12.29 -5.86
C ALA A 56 1.72 12.11 -4.34
N GLU A 57 0.59 12.06 -3.66
CA GLU A 57 0.50 11.58 -2.29
C GLU A 57 0.56 10.05 -2.29
N ILE A 58 1.50 9.45 -1.54
CA ILE A 58 1.70 8.00 -1.52
C ILE A 58 1.18 7.43 -0.19
N PHE A 59 0.11 6.65 -0.26
CA PHE A 59 -0.47 5.96 0.89
C PHE A 59 0.03 4.52 0.94
N CYS A 60 0.81 4.20 1.97
CA CYS A 60 1.24 2.85 2.28
C CYS A 60 0.22 2.21 3.21
N VAL A 61 -0.51 1.23 2.69
CA VAL A 61 -1.62 0.57 3.34
C VAL A 61 -1.19 -0.80 3.84
N THR A 62 -1.55 -1.13 5.08
CA THR A 62 -1.43 -2.49 5.63
C THR A 62 -2.79 -3.03 6.03
N GLY A 63 -2.87 -4.35 6.22
CA GLY A 63 -4.14 -5.05 6.34
C GLY A 63 -4.85 -5.23 4.99
N PRO A 64 -6.04 -5.84 5.00
CA PRO A 64 -6.76 -6.34 6.17
C PRO A 64 -6.40 -7.79 6.54
N VAL A 65 -5.64 -8.50 5.69
CA VAL A 65 -5.30 -9.92 5.91
C VAL A 65 -4.07 -10.09 6.81
N THR A 66 -3.08 -9.21 6.68
CA THR A 66 -1.85 -9.23 7.49
C THR A 66 -1.51 -7.82 7.93
N ASP A 67 -1.29 -7.64 9.24
CA ASP A 67 -0.88 -6.34 9.79
C ASP A 67 0.43 -6.41 10.57
N ALA A 68 0.57 -7.23 11.62
CA ALA A 68 1.84 -7.40 12.30
C ALA A 68 2.64 -8.60 11.73
N PRO A 69 3.97 -8.47 11.47
CA PRO A 69 4.86 -7.34 11.77
C PRO A 69 4.92 -6.27 10.66
N LEU A 70 4.22 -6.47 9.53
CA LEU A 70 4.24 -5.65 8.33
C LEU A 70 4.06 -4.14 8.60
N SER A 71 3.08 -3.74 9.40
CA SER A 71 2.77 -2.34 9.73
C SER A 71 3.92 -1.65 10.47
N GLY A 72 4.66 -2.39 11.30
CA GLY A 72 5.89 -1.90 11.93
C GLY A 72 6.97 -1.59 10.89
N TYR A 73 7.17 -2.48 9.93
CA TYR A 73 8.22 -2.33 8.91
C TYR A 73 7.89 -1.22 7.91
N VAL A 74 6.62 -1.10 7.50
CA VAL A 74 6.15 0.00 6.65
C VAL A 74 6.33 1.34 7.37
N LYS A 75 5.91 1.47 8.64
CA LYS A 75 6.10 2.70 9.43
C LYS A 75 7.57 3.07 9.59
N ASN A 76 8.46 2.10 9.82
CA ASN A 76 9.90 2.35 9.90
C ASN A 76 10.47 2.80 8.55
N THR A 77 10.01 2.20 7.45
CA THR A 77 10.42 2.58 6.10
C THR A 77 10.04 4.01 5.79
N LEU A 78 8.83 4.46 6.15
CA LEU A 78 8.41 5.85 5.99
C LEU A 78 9.27 6.82 6.81
N LYS A 79 9.59 6.48 8.07
CA LYS A 79 10.52 7.27 8.91
C LYS A 79 11.91 7.38 8.30
N THR A 80 12.39 6.32 7.65
CA THR A 80 13.69 6.31 6.96
C THR A 80 13.63 7.13 5.67
N PHE A 81 12.53 7.03 4.92
CA PHE A 81 12.37 7.73 3.65
C PHE A 81 12.22 9.25 3.81
N LYS A 82 11.59 9.71 4.90
CA LYS A 82 11.41 11.13 5.26
C LYS A 82 10.75 11.99 4.16
N ASP A 83 9.95 11.36 3.30
CA ASP A 83 9.20 12.03 2.24
C ASP A 83 7.93 12.66 2.83
N LYS A 84 7.71 13.96 2.57
CA LYS A 84 6.61 14.73 3.16
C LYS A 84 5.22 14.32 2.63
N LYS A 85 5.19 13.64 1.49
CA LYS A 85 3.98 13.22 0.77
C LYS A 85 3.81 11.70 0.83
N THR A 86 4.27 11.09 1.93
CA THR A 86 4.06 9.68 2.23
C THR A 86 3.29 9.52 3.53
N HIS A 87 2.28 8.65 3.49
CA HIS A 87 1.32 8.47 4.56
C HIS A 87 1.18 6.99 4.89
N PHE A 88 1.02 6.68 6.17
CA PHE A 88 0.62 5.35 6.60
C PHE A 88 -0.89 5.30 6.73
N ALA A 89 -1.50 4.25 6.20
CA ALA A 89 -2.90 3.89 6.44
C ALA A 89 -2.99 2.41 6.82
N SER A 90 -3.99 2.06 7.62
CA SER A 90 -4.24 0.66 7.99
C SER A 90 -5.70 0.33 7.77
N LEU A 91 -5.96 -0.87 7.27
CA LEU A 91 -7.31 -1.42 7.14
C LEU A 91 -7.59 -2.37 8.30
N SER A 92 -8.82 -2.32 8.78
CA SER A 92 -9.30 -3.21 9.82
C SER A 92 -9.30 -4.66 9.34
N PRO A 93 -9.00 -5.65 10.20
CA PRO A 93 -9.06 -7.06 9.83
C PRO A 93 -10.44 -7.44 9.26
N VAL A 94 -10.46 -8.25 8.20
CA VAL A 94 -11.72 -8.75 7.63
C VAL A 94 -12.24 -9.89 8.52
N PRO A 95 -13.48 -9.79 9.04
CA PRO A 95 -14.14 -10.89 9.74
C PRO A 95 -14.32 -12.12 8.84
N GLN A 96 -14.31 -13.32 9.42
CA GLN A 96 -14.38 -14.58 8.65
C GLN A 96 -15.63 -14.66 7.76
N GLU A 97 -16.76 -14.13 8.21
CA GLU A 97 -18.03 -14.09 7.46
C GLU A 97 -17.99 -13.18 6.22
N LEU A 98 -16.97 -12.32 6.12
CA LEU A 98 -16.73 -11.46 4.97
C LEU A 98 -15.56 -11.96 4.11
N MET A 99 -15.06 -13.17 4.36
CA MET A 99 -14.12 -13.85 3.48
C MET A 99 -14.85 -14.49 2.29
N GLY A 100 -14.17 -14.49 1.14
CA GLY A 100 -14.51 -15.21 -0.07
C GLY A 100 -13.61 -16.43 -0.25
N CYS A 101 -13.20 -16.70 -1.50
CA CYS A 101 -12.35 -17.84 -1.82
C CYS A 101 -10.92 -17.65 -1.27
N ASP A 102 -10.30 -18.73 -0.81
CA ASP A 102 -8.90 -18.76 -0.34
C ASP A 102 -8.55 -17.65 0.65
N TRP A 103 -9.48 -17.32 1.56
CA TRP A 103 -9.32 -16.27 2.57
C TRP A 103 -9.15 -14.85 2.01
N HIS A 104 -9.53 -14.63 0.75
CA HIS A 104 -9.55 -13.30 0.17
C HIS A 104 -10.81 -12.54 0.61
N PRO A 105 -10.74 -11.22 0.86
CA PRO A 105 -11.92 -10.41 1.15
C PRO A 105 -13.00 -10.52 0.06
N ASN A 106 -14.25 -10.74 0.44
CA ASN A 106 -15.38 -10.75 -0.50
C ASN A 106 -15.80 -9.34 -0.94
N ALA A 107 -16.82 -9.21 -1.78
CA ALA A 107 -17.28 -7.90 -2.28
C ALA A 107 -17.69 -6.93 -1.16
N GLU A 108 -18.37 -7.43 -0.11
CA GLU A 108 -18.78 -6.62 1.04
C GLU A 108 -17.58 -6.18 1.89
N ALA A 109 -16.58 -7.06 2.08
CA ALA A 109 -15.33 -6.68 2.72
C ALA A 109 -14.59 -5.58 1.93
N ASN A 110 -14.49 -5.72 0.61
CA ASN A 110 -13.87 -4.71 -0.26
C ASN A 110 -14.58 -3.36 -0.16
N ARG A 111 -15.93 -3.35 -0.09
CA ARG A 111 -16.71 -2.13 0.12
C ARG A 111 -16.35 -1.44 1.45
N LYS A 112 -16.26 -2.20 2.54
CA LYS A 112 -15.86 -1.66 3.86
C LYS A 112 -14.41 -1.15 3.87
N MET A 113 -13.49 -1.88 3.24
CA MET A 113 -12.10 -1.45 3.07
C MET A 113 -12.02 -0.11 2.31
N ALA A 114 -12.80 0.05 1.25
CA ALA A 114 -12.87 1.29 0.49
C ALA A 114 -13.37 2.46 1.36
N GLU A 115 -14.43 2.27 2.13
CA GLU A 115 -14.95 3.29 3.05
C GLU A 115 -13.92 3.74 4.09
N GLU A 116 -13.18 2.78 4.67
CA GLU A 116 -12.14 3.06 5.66
C GLU A 116 -10.95 3.79 5.04
N LEU A 117 -10.50 3.38 3.86
CA LEU A 117 -9.39 4.01 3.15
C LEU A 117 -9.75 5.42 2.68
N VAL A 118 -10.94 5.63 2.12
CA VAL A 118 -11.42 6.95 1.68
C VAL A 118 -11.44 7.94 2.85
N LYS A 119 -11.88 7.51 4.04
CA LYS A 119 -11.84 8.36 5.25
C LYS A 119 -10.41 8.78 5.60
N GLN A 120 -9.46 7.84 5.57
CA GLN A 120 -8.05 8.12 5.87
C GLN A 120 -7.42 9.05 4.82
N ILE A 121 -7.67 8.81 3.53
CA ILE A 121 -7.20 9.65 2.43
C ILE A 121 -7.74 11.08 2.59
N ASN A 122 -9.05 11.24 2.78
CA ASN A 122 -9.68 12.55 2.95
C ASN A 122 -9.09 13.34 4.12
N SER A 123 -8.73 12.67 5.22
CA SER A 123 -8.14 13.32 6.40
C SER A 123 -6.76 13.95 6.14
N VAL A 124 -6.07 13.52 5.08
CA VAL A 124 -4.80 14.07 4.61
C VAL A 124 -5.06 15.11 3.53
N MET A 125 -5.83 14.72 2.49
CA MET A 125 -6.06 15.58 1.31
C MET A 125 -6.78 16.89 1.67
N GLN A 126 -7.71 16.86 2.63
CA GLN A 126 -8.45 18.06 3.06
C GLN A 126 -7.62 19.00 3.96
N LYS A 127 -6.42 18.59 4.40
CA LYS A 127 -5.49 19.45 5.18
C LYS A 127 -4.59 20.32 4.30
N HIS A 128 -4.75 20.26 2.97
CA HIS A 128 -4.04 21.10 2.03
C HIS A 128 -4.98 22.25 1.58
N PRO A 129 -4.90 23.44 2.23
CA PRO A 129 -5.57 24.64 1.73
C PRO A 129 -4.97 25.14 0.42
#